data_AF-A0A9W7QDV5-F1
#
_entry.id   AF-A0A9W7QDV5-F1
#
_cell.length_a   1.000
_cell.length_b   1.000
_cell.length_c   1.000
_cell.angle_alpha   90.00
_cell.angle_beta   90.00
_cell.angle_gamma   90.00
#
_symmetry.space_group_name_H-M   'P 1'
#
loop_
_entity.id
_entity.type
_entity.pdbx_description
1 polymer ?
#
loop_
_entity_poly.entity_id
_entity_poly.type
_entity_poly.pdbx_seq_one_letter_code
_entity_poly.pdbx_strand_id
1 'polypeptide(L)'
;MTEHIFKRSTPLKKDIFDLVINEMLRVEWKQLNANKENEKDIYMMYSDGNDGKKNIFIEFSPYDGRDVENRSDKSNYDIRKTLYSDSLFRFCTGYDSSKGRGISEDYQYPVSWYNGRRSYSGVSAGDGPQVDPLLTIELYTFIDKEKIIICTIPPSSLSSYPVVSYVGVLEDLMLEELHEPYTRALTWYSSAFSSASESNTGLTFSRPKNSNWTQKVAAYRSIWLSIPIPRNPNIDNNFIMLPFYISHKDYGVRGKLGGIYSTADIGIVSGDILEVEVNEKVQKFKYVNAKSSYGSLPAPLAFRIE
;
A
#
# COMPACT_ATOMS: atom_id res chain seq x y z
N MET A 1 20.32 -7.69 0.77
CA MET A 1 19.23 -7.02 1.49
C MET A 1 18.98 -5.73 0.73
N THR A 2 17.86 -5.61 0.02
CA THR A 2 17.49 -4.35 -0.63
C THR A 2 17.23 -3.35 0.48
N GLU A 3 17.88 -2.19 0.48
CA GLU A 3 17.67 -1.20 1.53
C GLU A 3 16.37 -0.45 1.26
N HIS A 4 15.31 -0.73 2.03
CA HIS A 4 14.02 -0.03 1.93
C HIS A 4 14.08 1.36 2.55
N ILE A 5 14.84 2.26 1.94
CA ILE A 5 15.04 3.62 2.45
C ILE A 5 13.93 4.54 1.93
N PHE A 6 13.12 5.06 2.85
CA PHE A 6 12.04 5.97 2.51
C PHE A 6 12.57 7.39 2.32
N LYS A 7 12.13 8.02 1.23
CA LYS A 7 12.40 9.43 0.94
C LYS A 7 11.33 10.31 1.54
N ARG A 8 11.73 11.43 2.15
CA ARG A 8 10.84 12.42 2.74
C ARG A 8 10.53 13.55 1.76
N SER A 9 9.29 14.01 1.74
CA SER A 9 8.84 15.23 1.07
C SER A 9 7.66 15.87 1.82
N THR A 10 7.28 17.10 1.45
CA THR A 10 6.14 17.82 2.06
C THR A 10 5.24 18.45 1.00
N PRO A 11 4.56 17.65 0.16
CA PRO A 11 3.71 18.18 -0.90
C PRO A 11 2.35 18.66 -0.40
N LEU A 12 1.60 19.33 -1.27
CA LEU A 12 0.16 19.53 -1.05
C LEU A 12 -0.57 18.21 -1.28
N LYS A 13 -1.66 18.00 -0.53
CA LYS A 13 -2.54 16.82 -0.63
C LYS A 13 -2.89 16.50 -2.08
N LYS A 14 -3.26 17.51 -2.87
CA LYS A 14 -3.68 17.35 -4.26
C LYS A 14 -2.58 16.80 -5.18
N ASP A 15 -1.31 17.01 -4.84
CA ASP A 15 -0.17 16.64 -5.67
C ASP A 15 0.32 15.21 -5.36
N ILE A 16 -0.08 14.63 -4.23
CA ILE A 16 0.44 13.33 -3.75
C ILE A 16 0.20 12.21 -4.77
N PHE A 17 -0.98 12.12 -5.39
CA PHE A 17 -1.27 11.05 -6.35
C PHE A 17 -0.33 11.11 -7.55
N ASP A 18 -0.17 12.28 -8.15
CA ASP A 18 0.68 12.45 -9.33
C ASP A 18 2.16 12.28 -8.95
N LEU A 19 2.59 12.68 -7.75
CA LEU A 19 3.95 12.42 -7.25
C LEU A 19 4.26 10.93 -7.15
N VAL A 20 3.32 10.12 -6.66
CA VAL A 20 3.47 8.67 -6.57
C VAL A 20 3.58 8.04 -7.96
N ILE A 21 2.69 8.41 -8.88
CA ILE A 21 2.74 7.93 -10.26
C ILE A 21 4.06 8.33 -10.93
N ASN A 22 4.51 9.57 -10.75
CA ASN A 22 5.77 10.05 -11.31
C ASN A 22 6.97 9.30 -10.74
N GLU A 23 6.99 9.01 -9.44
CA GLU A 23 8.07 8.24 -8.82
C GLU A 23 8.06 6.78 -9.31
N MET A 24 6.89 6.17 -9.53
CA MET A 24 6.79 4.86 -10.18
C MET A 24 7.41 4.87 -11.59
N LEU A 25 7.07 5.87 -12.41
CA LEU A 25 7.65 6.02 -13.75
C LEU A 25 9.17 6.25 -13.69
N ARG A 26 9.64 7.04 -12.70
CA ARG A 26 11.08 7.28 -12.47
C ARG A 26 11.85 6.00 -12.15
N VAL A 27 11.23 5.05 -11.44
CA VAL A 27 11.82 3.72 -11.15
C VAL A 27 11.41 2.66 -12.17
N GLU A 28 11.17 3.07 -13.41
CA GLU A 28 10.97 2.20 -14.59
C GLU A 28 9.65 1.41 -14.64
N TRP A 29 8.65 1.79 -13.85
CA TRP A 29 7.29 1.34 -14.18
C TRP A 29 6.85 1.98 -15.49
N LYS A 30 5.99 1.28 -16.23
CA LYS A 30 5.43 1.76 -17.49
C LYS A 30 3.94 1.96 -17.35
N GLN A 31 3.44 3.10 -17.81
CA GLN A 31 2.01 3.30 -18.02
C GLN A 31 1.62 2.75 -19.40
N LEU A 32 0.98 1.59 -19.43
CA LEU A 32 0.66 0.87 -20.67
C LEU A 32 -0.40 1.55 -21.53
N ASN A 33 -1.25 2.37 -20.92
CA ASN A 33 -2.29 3.15 -21.59
C ASN A 33 -1.87 4.61 -21.84
N ALA A 34 -0.57 4.93 -21.78
CA ALA A 34 -0.08 6.25 -22.16
C ALA A 34 -0.53 6.59 -23.60
N ASN A 35 -0.97 7.83 -23.83
CA ASN A 35 -1.53 8.32 -25.10
C ASN A 35 -2.88 7.71 -25.50
N LYS A 36 -3.59 7.06 -24.57
CA LYS A 36 -4.99 6.64 -24.74
C LYS A 36 -5.94 7.70 -24.16
N GLU A 37 -7.19 7.70 -24.60
CA GLU A 37 -8.21 8.66 -24.13
C GLU A 37 -8.37 8.66 -22.59
N ASN A 38 -8.23 7.49 -21.97
CA ASN A 38 -8.40 7.31 -20.53
C ASN A 38 -7.09 7.43 -19.72
N GLU A 39 -5.98 7.92 -20.30
CA GLU A 39 -4.65 7.92 -19.65
C GLU A 39 -4.62 8.66 -18.29
N LYS A 40 -5.49 9.67 -18.11
CA LYS A 40 -5.56 10.50 -16.88
C LYS A 40 -6.69 10.09 -15.94
N ASP A 41 -7.54 9.19 -16.41
CA ASP A 41 -8.65 8.61 -15.67
C ASP A 41 -8.25 7.30 -15.02
N ILE A 42 -7.38 6.55 -15.70
CA ILE A 42 -6.88 5.25 -15.28
C ILE A 42 -5.39 5.18 -15.60
N TYR A 43 -4.60 4.80 -14.60
CA TYR A 43 -3.17 4.58 -14.74
C TYR A 43 -2.91 3.09 -14.75
N MET A 44 -2.78 2.51 -15.95
CA MET A 44 -2.48 1.09 -16.11
C MET A 44 -0.98 0.85 -15.99
N MET A 45 -0.52 0.56 -14.77
CA MET A 45 0.89 0.48 -14.44
C MET A 45 1.41 -0.96 -14.59
N TYR A 46 2.56 -1.09 -15.24
CA TYR A 46 3.28 -2.34 -15.44
C TYR A 46 4.71 -2.26 -14.92
N SER A 47 5.20 -3.37 -14.36
CA SER A 47 6.61 -3.56 -14.05
C SER A 47 7.03 -5.02 -14.25
N ASP A 48 8.28 -5.21 -14.67
CA ASP A 48 8.94 -6.50 -14.79
C ASP A 48 9.69 -6.92 -13.51
N GLY A 49 9.58 -6.13 -12.44
CA GLY A 49 10.22 -6.39 -11.14
C GLY A 49 11.69 -5.99 -11.09
N ASN A 50 12.28 -6.05 -9.89
CA ASN A 50 13.67 -5.64 -9.69
C ASN A 50 14.67 -6.60 -10.35
N ASP A 51 14.27 -7.85 -10.58
CA ASP A 51 15.06 -8.91 -11.23
C ASP A 51 14.68 -9.14 -12.71
N GLY A 52 13.72 -8.38 -13.25
CA GLY A 52 13.23 -8.51 -14.62
C GLY A 52 12.46 -9.81 -14.91
N LYS A 53 12.03 -10.54 -13.87
CA LYS A 53 11.36 -11.86 -14.00
C LYS A 53 9.88 -11.83 -13.62
N LYS A 54 9.33 -10.66 -13.33
CA LYS A 54 7.95 -10.49 -12.87
C LYS A 54 7.08 -9.91 -13.96
N ASN A 55 5.77 -10.01 -13.79
CA ASN A 55 4.78 -9.31 -14.59
C ASN A 55 3.73 -8.76 -13.65
N ILE A 56 3.96 -7.52 -13.23
CA ILE A 56 3.14 -6.84 -12.23
C ILE A 56 2.24 -5.89 -12.98
N PHE A 57 0.92 -6.07 -12.84
CA PHE A 57 -0.09 -5.21 -13.46
C PHE A 57 -0.99 -4.65 -12.36
N ILE A 58 -1.00 -3.33 -12.22
CA ILE A 58 -1.84 -2.63 -11.26
C ILE A 58 -2.52 -1.46 -11.95
N GLU A 59 -3.83 -1.37 -11.80
CA GLU A 59 -4.60 -0.22 -12.26
C GLU A 59 -4.83 0.74 -11.09
N PHE A 60 -4.55 2.03 -11.27
CA PHE A 60 -4.90 3.08 -10.31
C PHE A 60 -5.92 4.05 -10.90
N SER A 61 -6.80 4.57 -10.05
CA SER A 61 -7.80 5.58 -10.36
C SER A 61 -7.66 6.76 -9.38
N PRO A 62 -7.55 8.01 -9.86
CA PRO A 62 -7.45 9.21 -9.02
C PRO A 62 -8.83 9.69 -8.52
N TYR A 63 -9.86 8.84 -8.56
CA TYR A 63 -11.22 9.20 -8.20
C TYR A 63 -11.63 8.60 -6.87
N ASP A 64 -12.38 9.39 -6.09
CA ASP A 64 -13.03 8.92 -4.88
C ASP A 64 -14.27 8.10 -5.23
N GLY A 65 -14.12 6.78 -5.19
CA GLY A 65 -15.20 5.81 -5.35
C GLY A 65 -14.99 4.85 -6.52
N ARG A 66 -15.63 3.69 -6.43
CA ARG A 66 -15.53 2.63 -7.44
C ARG A 66 -16.21 3.03 -8.75
N ASP A 67 -15.54 2.71 -9.86
CA ASP A 67 -15.98 2.89 -11.25
C ASP A 67 -16.32 4.33 -11.64
N VAL A 68 -15.89 5.31 -10.83
CA VAL A 68 -16.18 6.74 -11.03
C VAL A 68 -15.58 7.27 -12.33
N GLU A 69 -14.49 6.68 -12.83
CA GLU A 69 -13.90 7.07 -14.10
C GLU A 69 -14.87 6.98 -15.29
N ASN A 70 -15.94 6.18 -15.16
CA ASN A 70 -16.95 5.96 -16.21
C ASN A 70 -18.15 6.90 -16.07
N ARG A 71 -18.19 7.77 -15.06
CA ARG A 71 -19.30 8.70 -14.80
C ARG A 71 -19.09 10.04 -15.52
N SER A 72 -20.20 10.69 -15.89
CA SER A 72 -20.18 12.03 -16.48
C SER A 72 -19.76 13.13 -15.49
N ASP A 73 -19.98 12.91 -14.19
CA ASP A 73 -19.67 13.84 -13.10
C ASP A 73 -18.37 13.51 -12.36
N LYS A 74 -17.49 12.67 -12.96
CA LYS A 74 -16.24 12.19 -12.35
C LYS A 74 -15.33 13.29 -11.80
N SER A 75 -15.35 14.49 -12.41
CA SER A 75 -14.55 15.63 -11.94
C SER A 75 -14.88 16.07 -10.52
N ASN A 76 -16.09 15.80 -10.02
CA ASN A 76 -16.51 16.11 -8.65
C ASN A 76 -15.87 15.19 -7.59
N TYR A 77 -15.17 14.15 -8.04
CA TYR A 77 -14.55 13.13 -7.19
C TYR A 77 -13.06 12.98 -7.45
N ASP A 78 -12.47 13.81 -8.33
CA ASP A 78 -11.03 13.79 -8.62
C ASP A 78 -10.25 14.25 -7.37
N ILE A 79 -9.48 13.36 -6.75
CA ILE A 79 -8.79 13.64 -5.48
C ILE A 79 -7.70 14.69 -5.63
N ARG A 80 -7.24 14.94 -6.86
CA ARG A 80 -6.25 15.96 -7.21
C ARG A 80 -6.84 17.37 -7.27
N LYS A 81 -8.16 17.51 -7.11
CA LYS A 81 -8.86 18.80 -7.25
C LYS A 81 -9.85 19.06 -6.12
N THR A 82 -10.34 18.00 -5.49
CA THR A 82 -11.44 18.07 -4.52
C THR A 82 -10.94 17.83 -3.09
N LEU A 83 -11.85 17.88 -2.12
CA LEU A 83 -11.57 17.52 -0.73
C LEU A 83 -11.36 16.01 -0.54
N TYR A 84 -11.90 15.16 -1.42
CA TYR A 84 -11.79 13.71 -1.27
C TYR A 84 -10.37 13.21 -1.44
N SER A 85 -9.97 12.19 -0.67
CA SER A 85 -8.55 11.81 -0.55
C SER A 85 -8.26 10.34 -0.85
N ASP A 86 -9.28 9.52 -1.14
CA ASP A 86 -9.08 8.10 -1.42
C ASP A 86 -9.07 7.82 -2.92
N SER A 87 -7.88 7.59 -3.46
CA SER A 87 -7.72 6.89 -4.75
C SER A 87 -8.07 5.42 -4.61
N LEU A 88 -8.35 4.77 -5.74
CA LEU A 88 -8.58 3.34 -5.81
C LEU A 88 -7.54 2.64 -6.68
N PHE A 89 -7.38 1.34 -6.44
CA PHE A 89 -6.57 0.45 -7.26
C PHE A 89 -7.26 -0.90 -7.48
N ARG A 90 -6.77 -1.67 -8.45
CA ARG A 90 -7.06 -3.11 -8.56
C ARG A 90 -5.88 -3.86 -9.17
N PHE A 91 -5.71 -5.10 -8.76
CA PHE A 91 -4.75 -6.02 -9.38
C PHE A 91 -5.29 -6.57 -10.70
N CYS A 92 -4.40 -6.82 -11.65
CA CYS A 92 -4.75 -7.26 -12.99
C CYS A 92 -3.91 -8.48 -13.40
N THR A 93 -4.44 -9.30 -14.29
CA THR A 93 -3.74 -10.44 -14.91
C THR A 93 -3.08 -10.09 -16.24
N GLY A 94 -3.28 -8.86 -16.73
CA GLY A 94 -2.72 -8.39 -17.99
C GLY A 94 -3.31 -7.04 -18.41
N TYR A 95 -3.12 -6.68 -19.69
CA TYR A 95 -3.54 -5.41 -20.27
C TYR A 95 -4.39 -5.63 -21.54
N ASP A 96 -5.56 -4.99 -21.59
CA ASP A 96 -6.42 -4.89 -22.77
C ASP A 96 -6.12 -3.58 -23.51
N SER A 97 -5.31 -3.68 -24.56
CA SER A 97 -4.85 -2.53 -25.36
C SER A 97 -5.96 -1.86 -26.18
N SER A 98 -7.07 -2.57 -26.42
CA SER A 98 -8.24 -2.04 -27.13
C SER A 98 -9.03 -1.07 -26.24
N LYS A 99 -9.15 -1.40 -24.95
CA LYS A 99 -9.85 -0.58 -23.95
C LYS A 99 -8.94 0.37 -23.19
N GLY A 100 -7.62 0.17 -23.24
CA GLY A 100 -6.69 0.91 -22.40
C GLY A 100 -6.86 0.60 -20.91
N ARG A 101 -7.25 -0.62 -20.55
CA ARG A 101 -7.57 -1.04 -19.17
C ARG A 101 -6.87 -2.34 -18.81
N GLY A 102 -6.72 -2.61 -17.51
CA GLY A 102 -6.24 -3.91 -17.04
C GLY A 102 -7.28 -5.01 -17.24
N ILE A 103 -6.82 -6.23 -17.52
CA ILE A 103 -7.66 -7.44 -17.50
C ILE A 103 -7.77 -7.86 -16.03
N SER A 104 -8.97 -7.78 -15.46
CA SER A 104 -9.20 -8.12 -14.06
C SER A 104 -10.63 -8.60 -13.84
N GLU A 105 -10.78 -9.60 -12.98
CA GLU A 105 -12.06 -10.00 -12.41
C GLU A 105 -12.27 -9.39 -11.01
N ASP A 106 -11.32 -8.56 -10.57
CA ASP A 106 -11.30 -7.95 -9.26
C ASP A 106 -12.04 -6.61 -9.24
N TYR A 107 -12.52 -6.26 -8.05
CA TYR A 107 -13.08 -4.94 -7.81
C TYR A 107 -11.98 -3.91 -7.57
N GLN A 108 -12.34 -2.63 -7.71
CA GLN A 108 -11.50 -1.54 -7.20
C GLN A 108 -11.60 -1.46 -5.67
N TYR A 109 -10.44 -1.26 -5.03
CA TYR A 109 -10.26 -1.07 -3.59
C TYR A 109 -9.55 0.25 -3.31
N PRO A 110 -9.81 0.90 -2.16
CA PRO A 110 -9.13 2.14 -1.81
C PRO A 110 -7.64 1.88 -1.56
N VAL A 111 -6.75 2.75 -2.05
CA VAL A 111 -5.31 2.63 -1.73
C VAL A 111 -5.04 2.98 -0.27
N SER A 112 -5.91 3.81 0.32
CA SER A 112 -5.93 4.19 1.74
C SER A 112 -4.64 4.86 2.18
N TRP A 113 -4.31 5.98 1.54
CA TRP A 113 -3.18 6.85 1.90
C TRP A 113 -3.52 7.86 2.99
N TYR A 114 -4.78 8.01 3.37
CA TYR A 114 -5.25 8.88 4.45
C TYR A 114 -6.09 8.06 5.43
N ASN A 115 -6.79 8.70 6.37
CA ASN A 115 -7.59 8.08 7.44
C ASN A 115 -8.62 7.00 7.03
N GLY A 116 -8.71 6.68 5.74
CA GLY A 116 -9.53 5.61 5.20
C GLY A 116 -11.00 5.96 5.26
N ARG A 117 -11.82 5.09 4.65
CA ARG A 117 -13.27 5.24 4.61
C ARG A 117 -13.91 4.78 5.90
N ARG A 118 -15.12 5.27 6.16
CA ARG A 118 -15.96 4.72 7.24
C ARG A 118 -16.44 3.33 6.82
N SER A 119 -16.66 2.44 7.79
CA SER A 119 -17.10 1.06 7.53
C SER A 119 -18.39 0.97 6.72
N TYR A 120 -19.36 1.86 6.99
CA TYR A 120 -20.64 1.88 6.28
C TYR A 120 -20.61 2.58 4.92
N SER A 121 -19.60 3.42 4.64
CA SER A 121 -19.46 4.11 3.34
C SER A 121 -18.93 3.21 2.22
N GLY A 122 -18.35 2.06 2.58
CA GLY A 122 -17.83 1.10 1.61
C GLY A 122 -16.84 1.74 0.63
N VAL A 123 -17.14 1.68 -0.67
CA VAL A 123 -16.35 2.27 -1.76
C VAL A 123 -17.18 3.22 -2.64
N SER A 124 -18.24 3.78 -2.06
CA SER A 124 -19.17 4.70 -2.74
C SER A 124 -18.50 6.04 -3.05
N ALA A 125 -18.90 6.67 -4.16
CA ALA A 125 -18.33 7.95 -4.55
C ALA A 125 -18.78 9.08 -3.63
N GLY A 126 -17.84 9.89 -3.16
CA GLY A 126 -18.12 11.06 -2.32
C GLY A 126 -18.22 10.77 -0.83
N ASP A 127 -17.93 9.53 -0.42
CA ASP A 127 -17.92 9.11 0.98
C ASP A 127 -16.51 8.85 1.53
N GLY A 128 -15.46 9.12 0.75
CA GLY A 128 -14.09 9.00 1.22
C GLY A 128 -13.67 10.11 2.20
N PRO A 129 -12.50 9.96 2.84
CA PRO A 129 -11.95 10.93 3.76
C PRO A 129 -11.72 12.27 3.06
N GLN A 130 -12.09 13.35 3.75
CA GLN A 130 -11.98 14.71 3.25
C GLN A 130 -10.77 15.41 3.88
N VAL A 131 -9.85 15.86 3.03
CA VAL A 131 -8.66 16.63 3.38
C VAL A 131 -8.57 17.79 2.40
N ASP A 132 -8.30 19.00 2.89
CA ASP A 132 -8.14 20.18 2.04
C ASP A 132 -7.05 19.91 0.95
N PRO A 133 -7.36 20.09 -0.35
CA PRO A 133 -6.39 19.88 -1.41
C PRO A 133 -5.13 20.76 -1.30
N LEU A 134 -5.22 21.89 -0.62
CA LEU A 134 -4.11 22.81 -0.35
C LEU A 134 -3.42 22.55 1.00
N LEU A 135 -3.81 21.50 1.72
CA LEU A 135 -3.13 21.12 2.95
C LEU A 135 -1.76 20.51 2.62
N THR A 136 -0.71 20.98 3.30
CA THR A 136 0.61 20.35 3.23
C THR A 136 0.63 19.08 4.07
N ILE A 137 1.15 18.00 3.51
CA ILE A 137 1.22 16.68 4.14
C ILE A 137 2.68 16.25 4.18
N GLU A 138 3.18 15.79 5.33
CA GLU A 138 4.48 15.13 5.37
C GLU A 138 4.34 13.74 4.76
N LEU A 139 5.16 13.44 3.76
CA LEU A 139 5.07 12.24 2.94
C LEU A 139 6.40 11.49 2.96
N TYR A 140 6.35 10.22 3.32
CA TYR A 140 7.46 9.29 3.17
C TYR A 140 7.09 8.24 2.11
N THR A 141 7.96 8.03 1.12
CA THR A 141 7.73 7.07 0.04
C THR A 141 8.91 6.12 -0.13
N PHE A 142 8.62 4.83 -0.26
CA PHE A 142 9.52 3.85 -0.85
C PHE A 142 8.83 3.23 -2.07
N ILE A 143 9.40 3.44 -3.26
CA ILE A 143 8.86 2.90 -4.51
C ILE A 143 10.03 2.30 -5.29
N ASP A 144 9.93 1.01 -5.59
CA ASP A 144 10.83 0.28 -6.47
C ASP A 144 10.00 -0.42 -7.57
N LYS A 145 10.61 -1.30 -8.38
CA LYS A 145 9.92 -2.01 -9.46
C LYS A 145 8.91 -3.07 -8.98
N GLU A 146 8.74 -3.28 -7.68
CA GLU A 146 7.93 -4.37 -7.13
C GLU A 146 6.91 -3.90 -6.09
N LYS A 147 7.15 -2.77 -5.44
CA LYS A 147 6.29 -2.27 -4.37
C LYS A 147 6.25 -0.75 -4.26
N ILE A 148 5.14 -0.28 -3.74
CA ILE A 148 4.79 1.10 -3.46
C ILE A 148 4.40 1.13 -1.99
N ILE A 149 5.22 1.78 -1.17
CA ILE A 149 4.97 1.94 0.26
C ILE A 149 4.95 3.43 0.58
N ILE A 150 3.87 3.87 1.21
CA ILE A 150 3.61 5.27 1.47
C ILE A 150 3.23 5.46 2.92
N CYS A 151 3.85 6.45 3.57
CA CYS A 151 3.37 7.00 4.82
C CYS A 151 2.99 8.46 4.65
N THR A 152 1.73 8.80 4.96
CA THR A 152 1.30 10.19 5.10
C THR A 152 1.23 10.55 6.58
N ILE A 153 1.69 11.76 6.91
CA ILE A 153 1.58 12.34 8.24
C ILE A 153 0.87 13.69 8.06
N PRO A 154 -0.42 13.77 8.39
CA PRO A 154 -1.16 15.02 8.33
C PRO A 154 -0.66 15.98 9.44
N PRO A 155 -0.81 17.30 9.25
CA PRO A 155 -0.46 18.27 10.29
C PRO A 155 -1.36 18.07 11.51
N SER A 156 -0.82 18.38 12.70
CA SER A 156 -1.52 18.20 13.99
C SER A 156 -2.83 18.98 14.11
N SER A 157 -3.04 20.00 13.28
CA SER A 157 -4.30 20.75 13.18
C SER A 157 -5.44 19.91 12.58
N LEU A 158 -5.12 18.88 11.79
CA LEU A 158 -6.09 17.91 11.30
C LEU A 158 -6.18 16.82 12.37
N SER A 159 -7.37 16.60 12.95
CA SER A 159 -7.63 15.51 13.90
C SER A 159 -7.57 14.14 13.20
N SER A 160 -6.38 13.77 12.72
CA SER A 160 -6.10 12.66 11.83
C SER A 160 -4.80 11.98 12.24
N TYR A 161 -4.65 10.70 11.86
CA TYR A 161 -3.49 9.90 12.22
C TYR A 161 -2.55 9.73 11.03
N PRO A 162 -1.26 9.45 11.27
CA PRO A 162 -0.39 8.90 10.25
C PRO A 162 -1.01 7.64 9.63
N VAL A 163 -0.79 7.45 8.33
CA VAL A 163 -1.25 6.26 7.62
C VAL A 163 -0.14 5.66 6.81
N VAL A 164 0.05 4.34 6.93
CA VAL A 164 1.01 3.57 6.14
C VAL A 164 0.23 2.63 5.23
N SER A 165 0.52 2.64 3.94
CA SER A 165 -0.05 1.74 2.93
C SER A 165 1.04 1.04 2.15
N TYR A 166 0.86 -0.25 1.90
CA TYR A 166 1.74 -1.13 1.15
C TYR A 166 0.95 -1.71 -0.01
N VAL A 167 1.44 -1.55 -1.24
CA VAL A 167 0.96 -2.26 -2.44
C VAL A 167 2.16 -2.87 -3.15
N GLY A 168 2.20 -4.18 -3.36
CA GLY A 168 3.30 -4.78 -4.12
C GLY A 168 3.56 -6.24 -3.83
N VAL A 169 4.70 -6.74 -4.33
CA VAL A 169 5.14 -8.13 -4.18
C VAL A 169 5.56 -8.43 -2.74
N LEU A 170 5.23 -9.62 -2.23
CA LEU A 170 5.77 -10.14 -0.97
C LEU A 170 7.26 -10.47 -1.08
N GLU A 171 8.02 -10.20 -0.02
CA GLU A 171 9.43 -10.59 0.09
C GLU A 171 9.57 -11.92 0.84
N ASP A 172 10.77 -12.52 0.79
CA ASP A 172 11.10 -13.79 1.46
C ASP A 172 10.01 -14.85 1.27
N LEU A 173 9.62 -15.08 0.01
CA LEU A 173 8.57 -16.02 -0.37
C LEU A 173 8.89 -17.42 0.18
N MET A 174 7.93 -18.00 0.89
CA MET A 174 8.03 -19.33 1.50
C MET A 174 7.32 -20.40 0.67
N LEU A 175 6.56 -19.98 -0.34
CA LEU A 175 5.82 -20.84 -1.25
C LEU A 175 6.29 -20.59 -2.68
N GLU A 176 6.15 -21.61 -3.52
CA GLU A 176 6.46 -21.49 -4.94
C GLU A 176 5.42 -20.60 -5.64
N GLU A 177 5.91 -19.60 -6.37
CA GLU A 177 5.10 -18.60 -7.05
C GLU A 177 5.21 -18.68 -8.56
N LEU A 178 4.16 -18.20 -9.23
CA LEU A 178 4.19 -17.92 -10.67
C LEU A 178 4.23 -16.42 -10.91
N HIS A 179 5.07 -16.06 -11.88
CA HIS A 179 5.30 -14.69 -12.33
C HIS A 179 4.86 -14.48 -13.79
N GLU A 180 4.55 -15.57 -14.47
CA GLU A 180 4.06 -15.63 -15.85
C GLU A 180 2.72 -16.40 -15.88
N PRO A 181 1.70 -15.89 -16.59
CA PRO A 181 1.67 -14.64 -17.35
C PRO A 181 1.53 -13.36 -16.49
N TYR A 182 1.33 -13.51 -15.17
CA TYR A 182 1.25 -12.43 -14.20
C TYR A 182 1.79 -12.87 -12.84
N THR A 183 2.16 -11.92 -12.00
CA THR A 183 2.68 -12.18 -10.64
C THR A 183 1.56 -12.41 -9.64
N ARG A 184 1.57 -13.57 -8.99
CA ARG A 184 0.55 -14.00 -8.01
C ARG A 184 0.83 -13.59 -6.57
N ALA A 185 1.98 -13.03 -6.23
CA ALA A 185 2.31 -12.70 -4.84
C ALA A 185 2.16 -11.20 -4.54
N LEU A 186 1.21 -10.52 -5.19
CA LEU A 186 0.91 -9.12 -4.93
C LEU A 186 -0.03 -8.99 -3.73
N THR A 187 0.19 -7.98 -2.92
CA THR A 187 -0.61 -7.74 -1.72
C THR A 187 -0.88 -6.27 -1.51
N TRP A 188 -1.94 -5.99 -0.77
CA TRP A 188 -2.23 -4.69 -0.22
C TRP A 188 -2.56 -4.77 1.26
N TYR A 189 -1.86 -3.95 2.03
CA TYR A 189 -2.08 -3.76 3.47
C TYR A 189 -2.00 -2.27 3.79
N SER A 190 -2.90 -1.76 4.64
CA SER A 190 -2.89 -0.36 5.08
C SER A 190 -3.22 -0.29 6.57
N SER A 191 -2.62 0.67 7.27
CA SER A 191 -2.99 0.99 8.65
C SER A 191 -4.32 1.75 8.74
N ALA A 192 -4.87 2.17 7.60
CA ALA A 192 -6.22 2.72 7.44
C ALA A 192 -7.14 1.76 6.68
N PHE A 193 -8.43 2.12 6.61
CA PHE A 193 -9.55 1.30 6.11
C PHE A 193 -9.16 0.26 5.04
N SER A 194 -9.24 -1.02 5.41
CA SER A 194 -8.89 -2.13 4.53
C SER A 194 -10.08 -2.72 3.76
N SER A 195 -11.26 -2.08 3.82
CA SER A 195 -12.57 -2.65 3.44
C SER A 195 -12.94 -3.99 4.13
N ALA A 196 -12.15 -4.43 5.11
CA ALA A 196 -12.48 -5.55 5.98
C ALA A 196 -13.02 -5.04 7.31
N SER A 197 -14.02 -5.72 7.86
CA SER A 197 -14.53 -5.50 9.22
C SER A 197 -13.58 -6.04 10.30
N GLU A 198 -12.55 -6.79 9.91
CA GLU A 198 -11.66 -7.52 10.80
C GLU A 198 -10.26 -6.89 10.79
N SER A 199 -9.75 -6.59 11.99
CA SER A 199 -8.35 -6.23 12.20
C SER A 199 -7.45 -7.31 11.63
N ASN A 200 -6.24 -6.96 11.16
CA ASN A 200 -5.22 -7.85 10.61
C ASN A 200 -5.43 -8.39 9.18
N THR A 201 -6.54 -8.03 8.53
CA THR A 201 -6.91 -8.60 7.23
C THR A 201 -6.65 -7.64 6.08
N GLY A 202 -5.73 -8.01 5.18
CA GLY A 202 -5.41 -7.31 3.93
C GLY A 202 -5.96 -8.02 2.69
N LEU A 203 -5.41 -7.70 1.52
CA LEU A 203 -5.69 -8.38 0.26
C LEU A 203 -4.42 -9.03 -0.29
N THR A 204 -4.56 -10.23 -0.81
CA THR A 204 -3.50 -10.89 -1.59
C THR A 204 -4.09 -11.37 -2.91
N PHE A 205 -3.40 -11.09 -4.01
CA PHE A 205 -3.88 -11.31 -5.36
C PHE A 205 -3.51 -12.68 -5.89
N SER A 206 -4.46 -13.55 -6.21
CA SER A 206 -4.19 -14.90 -6.74
C SER A 206 -3.39 -15.82 -5.80
N ARG A 207 -3.51 -17.12 -6.02
CA ARG A 207 -3.02 -18.15 -5.09
C ARG A 207 -1.65 -18.71 -5.52
N PRO A 208 -0.84 -19.22 -4.58
CA PRO A 208 0.45 -19.85 -4.91
C PRO A 208 0.33 -20.91 -6.01
N LYS A 209 1.43 -21.23 -6.70
CA LYS A 209 1.44 -22.13 -7.87
C LYS A 209 0.70 -23.45 -7.61
N ASN A 210 0.96 -24.06 -6.46
CA ASN A 210 0.47 -25.39 -6.09
C ASN A 210 -0.84 -25.35 -5.30
N SER A 211 -1.63 -24.28 -5.41
CA SER A 211 -2.94 -24.19 -4.77
C SER A 211 -3.99 -24.97 -5.56
N ASN A 212 -4.73 -25.86 -4.89
CA ASN A 212 -5.81 -26.67 -5.48
C ASN A 212 -7.13 -25.87 -5.70
N TRP A 213 -7.04 -24.55 -5.81
CA TRP A 213 -8.21 -23.69 -5.94
C TRP A 213 -8.65 -23.59 -7.40
N THR A 214 -9.88 -24.04 -7.68
CA THR A 214 -10.52 -23.96 -9.00
C THR A 214 -11.25 -22.62 -9.24
N GLN A 215 -11.14 -21.68 -8.29
CA GLN A 215 -11.79 -20.39 -8.37
C GLN A 215 -11.08 -19.45 -9.36
N LYS A 216 -11.85 -18.46 -9.79
CA LYS A 216 -11.44 -17.32 -10.60
C LYS A 216 -10.23 -16.58 -10.01
N VAL A 217 -9.42 -15.97 -10.87
CA VAL A 217 -8.20 -15.25 -10.46
C VAL A 217 -8.59 -13.86 -9.96
N ALA A 218 -8.62 -13.70 -8.64
CA ALA A 218 -8.96 -12.44 -7.97
C ALA A 218 -8.14 -12.25 -6.69
N ALA A 219 -8.18 -11.05 -6.11
CA ALA A 219 -7.72 -10.87 -4.74
C ALA A 219 -8.66 -11.54 -3.74
N TYR A 220 -8.07 -12.00 -2.66
CA TYR A 220 -8.77 -12.57 -1.52
C TYR A 220 -8.18 -12.02 -0.22
N ARG A 221 -8.94 -12.21 0.85
CA ARG A 221 -8.54 -11.79 2.19
C ARG A 221 -7.42 -12.67 2.72
N SER A 222 -6.32 -12.06 3.11
CA SER A 222 -5.20 -12.69 3.79
C SER A 222 -4.96 -12.00 5.12
N ILE A 223 -4.34 -12.71 6.07
CA ILE A 223 -4.00 -12.15 7.39
C ILE A 223 -2.49 -11.99 7.50
N TRP A 224 -2.02 -11.15 8.42
CA TRP A 224 -0.65 -11.27 8.92
C TRP A 224 -0.64 -12.06 10.23
N LEU A 225 0.42 -12.85 10.44
CA LEU A 225 0.61 -13.59 11.69
C LEU A 225 0.89 -12.64 12.84
N SER A 226 -0.05 -12.60 13.81
CA SER A 226 0.14 -11.84 15.03
C SER A 226 1.14 -12.52 15.95
N ILE A 227 2.34 -11.94 16.01
CA ILE A 227 3.40 -12.35 16.94
C ILE A 227 3.36 -11.35 18.10
N PRO A 228 3.14 -11.80 19.35
CA PRO A 228 3.19 -10.92 20.51
C PRO A 228 4.52 -10.16 20.53
N ILE A 229 4.44 -8.83 20.53
CA ILE A 229 5.62 -7.99 20.63
C ILE A 229 6.11 -8.07 22.08
N PRO A 230 7.33 -8.56 22.34
CA PRO A 230 7.87 -8.61 23.70
C PRO A 230 8.00 -7.19 24.26
N ARG A 231 8.19 -7.07 25.58
CA ARG A 231 8.44 -5.79 26.23
C ARG A 231 9.62 -5.06 25.57
N ASN A 232 9.39 -3.83 25.13
CA ASN A 232 10.44 -2.89 24.75
C ASN A 232 10.50 -1.70 25.76
N PRO A 233 11.69 -1.12 25.95
CA PRO A 233 12.97 -1.78 25.67
C PRO A 233 13.08 -3.09 26.45
N ASN A 234 13.76 -4.09 25.88
CA ASN A 234 13.94 -5.38 26.54
C ASN A 234 15.00 -5.26 27.67
N ILE A 235 15.32 -6.38 28.35
CA ILE A 235 16.30 -6.36 29.46
C ILE A 235 17.70 -5.87 29.04
N ASP A 236 18.01 -5.97 27.75
CA ASP A 236 19.27 -5.50 27.15
C ASP A 236 19.16 -4.08 26.57
N ASN A 237 18.10 -3.35 26.93
CA ASN A 237 17.79 -2.01 26.45
C ASN A 237 17.57 -1.90 24.92
N ASN A 238 17.20 -3.00 24.27
CA ASN A 238 16.98 -3.05 22.82
C ASN A 238 15.50 -2.96 22.46
N PHE A 239 15.23 -2.33 21.31
CA PHE A 239 13.90 -2.31 20.70
C PHE A 239 13.77 -3.42 19.66
N ILE A 240 12.68 -4.18 19.76
CA ILE A 240 12.38 -5.25 18.80
C ILE A 240 11.55 -4.68 17.66
N MET A 241 11.98 -4.95 16.43
CA MET A 241 11.24 -4.69 15.20
C MET A 241 10.88 -6.02 14.53
N LEU A 242 9.59 -6.28 14.34
CA LEU A 242 9.10 -7.53 13.75
C LEU A 242 8.57 -7.29 12.34
N PRO A 243 8.95 -8.11 11.34
CA PRO A 243 8.34 -8.05 10.03
C PRO A 243 6.92 -8.65 10.07
N PHE A 244 6.09 -8.28 9.10
CA PHE A 244 4.77 -8.87 8.92
C PHE A 244 4.83 -10.11 8.04
N TYR A 245 4.46 -11.27 8.58
CA TYR A 245 4.35 -12.51 7.83
C TYR A 245 2.93 -12.68 7.31
N ILE A 246 2.74 -12.66 5.99
CA ILE A 246 1.44 -12.80 5.35
C ILE A 246 1.09 -14.28 5.22
N SER A 247 -0.12 -14.65 5.68
CA SER A 247 -0.57 -16.03 5.72
C SER A 247 -2.04 -16.20 5.36
N HIS A 248 -2.41 -17.45 5.08
CA HIS A 248 -3.79 -17.88 4.87
C HIS A 248 -3.98 -19.31 5.39
N LYS A 249 -5.18 -19.61 5.87
CA LYS A 249 -5.51 -20.92 6.46
C LYS A 249 -5.25 -22.14 5.56
N ASP A 250 -5.27 -21.96 4.25
CA ASP A 250 -5.18 -23.08 3.29
C ASP A 250 -3.75 -23.43 2.89
N TYR A 251 -2.79 -22.49 3.02
CA TYR A 251 -1.42 -22.69 2.54
C TYR A 251 -0.35 -22.19 3.52
N GLY A 252 -0.75 -21.70 4.71
CA GLY A 252 0.18 -21.21 5.72
C GLY A 252 0.79 -19.86 5.34
N VAL A 253 2.06 -19.66 5.71
CA VAL A 253 2.79 -18.42 5.46
C VAL A 253 3.27 -18.37 4.01
N ARG A 254 3.05 -17.24 3.35
CA ARG A 254 3.40 -17.03 1.95
C ARG A 254 4.68 -16.22 1.77
N GLY A 255 4.89 -15.21 2.61
CA GLY A 255 6.02 -14.29 2.54
C GLY A 255 5.87 -13.16 3.54
N LYS A 256 6.65 -12.10 3.37
CA LYS A 256 6.70 -10.94 4.27
C LYS A 256 6.34 -9.64 3.57
N LEU A 257 5.83 -8.66 4.33
CA LEU A 257 5.83 -7.26 3.88
C LEU A 257 7.25 -6.70 4.08
N GLY A 258 7.93 -6.35 2.99
CA GLY A 258 9.27 -5.76 3.02
C GLY A 258 9.25 -4.30 3.45
N GLY A 259 10.27 -3.85 4.18
CA GLY A 259 10.50 -2.43 4.48
C GLY A 259 9.64 -1.77 5.56
N ILE A 260 8.65 -2.47 6.12
CA ILE A 260 7.84 -2.01 7.25
C ILE A 260 7.84 -3.03 8.39
N TYR A 261 7.85 -2.53 9.62
CA TYR A 261 7.97 -3.35 10.83
C TYR A 261 6.95 -2.92 11.88
N SER A 262 6.46 -3.87 12.68
CA SER A 262 5.79 -3.57 13.94
C SER A 262 6.81 -3.46 15.07
N THR A 263 6.51 -2.63 16.06
CA THR A 263 7.30 -2.49 17.28
C THR A 263 6.38 -2.13 18.46
N ALA A 264 6.93 -1.92 19.66
CA ALA A 264 6.12 -1.60 20.84
C ALA A 264 5.77 -0.11 20.92
N ASP A 265 4.73 0.20 21.70
CA ASP A 265 4.22 1.55 21.96
C ASP A 265 4.74 2.18 23.27
N ILE A 266 5.41 1.41 24.12
CA ILE A 266 5.87 1.88 25.44
C ILE A 266 7.15 2.71 25.29
N GLY A 267 7.09 3.96 25.74
CA GLY A 267 8.26 4.84 25.87
C GLY A 267 8.76 5.45 24.56
N ILE A 268 7.98 5.35 23.47
CA ILE A 268 8.28 5.95 22.16
C ILE A 268 7.11 6.84 21.73
N VAL A 269 7.42 8.02 21.21
CA VAL A 269 6.42 8.97 20.70
C VAL A 269 6.38 8.92 19.18
N SER A 270 5.17 9.03 18.60
CA SER A 270 5.00 9.12 17.15
C SER A 270 5.82 10.28 16.59
N GLY A 271 6.73 9.98 15.67
CA GLY A 271 7.68 10.95 15.12
C GLY A 271 9.13 10.69 15.51
N ASP A 272 9.38 9.91 16.56
CA ASP A 272 10.73 9.55 17.02
C ASP A 272 11.52 8.79 15.93
N ILE A 273 12.84 8.85 16.05
CA ILE A 273 13.78 8.09 15.22
C ILE A 273 14.41 7.02 16.09
N LEU A 274 14.24 5.76 15.70
CA LEU A 274 14.92 4.63 16.32
C LEU A 274 16.25 4.40 15.59
N GLU A 275 17.33 4.35 16.36
CA GLU A 275 18.66 4.04 15.84
C GLU A 275 19.00 2.58 16.14
N VAL A 276 19.31 1.82 15.10
CA VAL A 276 19.59 0.38 15.18
C VAL A 276 20.92 0.10 14.52
N GLU A 277 21.87 -0.44 15.28
CA GLU A 277 23.16 -0.83 14.76
C GLU A 277 23.09 -2.21 14.08
N VAL A 278 23.44 -2.26 12.79
CA VAL A 278 23.48 -3.48 11.99
C VAL A 278 24.82 -3.51 11.26
N ASN A 279 25.64 -4.52 11.55
CA ASN A 279 26.98 -4.68 10.96
C ASN A 279 27.83 -3.39 11.08
N GLU A 280 27.95 -2.85 12.29
CA GLU A 280 28.72 -1.63 12.61
C GLU A 280 28.23 -0.35 11.90
N LYS A 281 27.00 -0.37 11.34
CA LYS A 281 26.35 0.81 10.75
C LYS A 281 25.05 1.12 11.47
N VAL A 282 24.90 2.37 11.87
CA VAL A 282 23.65 2.88 12.44
C VAL A 282 22.63 3.09 11.32
N GLN A 283 21.49 2.41 11.42
CA GLN A 283 20.32 2.60 10.57
C GLN A 283 19.25 3.37 11.34
N LYS A 284 18.59 4.31 10.66
CA LYS A 284 17.54 5.15 11.24
C LYS A 284 16.16 4.69 10.79
N PHE A 285 15.26 4.51 11.74
CA PHE A 285 13.88 4.11 11.48
C PHE A 285 12.92 5.17 12.02
N LYS A 286 12.03 5.67 11.17
CA LYS A 286 10.94 6.55 11.58
C LYS A 286 9.88 5.73 12.29
N TYR A 287 9.56 6.10 13.53
CA TYR A 287 8.46 5.53 14.28
C TYR A 287 7.17 6.33 14.04
N VAL A 288 6.08 5.64 13.71
CA VAL A 288 4.76 6.25 13.51
C VAL A 288 3.66 5.47 14.24
N ASN A 289 2.84 6.18 15.01
CA ASN A 289 1.64 5.61 15.61
C ASN A 289 0.47 5.72 14.63
N ALA A 290 0.45 4.84 13.63
CA ALA A 290 -0.51 4.86 12.53
C ALA A 290 -1.88 4.26 12.88
N LYS A 291 -2.47 4.69 14.01
CA LYS A 291 -3.71 4.13 14.57
C LYS A 291 -4.96 4.72 13.90
N SER A 292 -5.22 4.30 12.67
CA SER A 292 -6.42 4.68 11.93
C SER A 292 -7.56 3.66 12.10
N SER A 293 -8.75 3.98 11.58
CA SER A 293 -9.95 3.14 11.68
C SER A 293 -9.91 2.00 10.66
N TYR A 294 -10.30 0.80 11.08
CA TYR A 294 -10.48 -0.39 10.21
C TYR A 294 -9.23 -0.76 9.39
N GLY A 295 -8.03 -0.49 9.93
CA GLY A 295 -6.76 -0.85 9.30
C GLY A 295 -6.48 -2.36 9.28
N SER A 296 -5.81 -2.82 8.22
CA SER A 296 -5.24 -4.16 8.17
C SER A 296 -3.89 -4.26 8.86
N LEU A 297 -3.13 -3.17 8.99
CA LEU A 297 -1.87 -3.12 9.76
C LEU A 297 -2.11 -2.60 11.18
N PRO A 298 -1.40 -3.14 12.18
CA PRO A 298 -1.45 -2.61 13.54
C PRO A 298 -0.65 -1.31 13.64
N ALA A 299 -0.87 -0.58 14.72
CA ALA A 299 0.05 0.44 15.19
C ALA A 299 0.79 -0.08 16.44
N PRO A 300 2.02 0.37 16.70
CA PRO A 300 2.82 1.30 15.89
C PRO A 300 3.60 0.61 14.77
N LEU A 301 4.07 1.42 13.81
CA LEU A 301 4.86 0.97 12.67
C LEU A 301 6.21 1.71 12.64
N ALA A 302 7.23 1.04 12.11
CA ALA A 302 8.54 1.61 11.85
C ALA A 302 9.01 1.29 10.42
N PHE A 303 9.73 2.23 9.80
CA PHE A 303 10.32 2.07 8.48
C PHE A 303 11.62 2.85 8.36
N ARG A 304 12.56 2.38 7.55
CA ARG A 304 13.89 2.98 7.43
C ARG A 304 13.84 4.29 6.65
N ILE A 305 14.61 5.28 7.09
CA ILE A 305 14.78 6.57 6.42
C ILE A 305 16.26 6.82 6.11
N GLU A 306 16.53 7.83 5.29
CA GLU A 306 17.90 8.33 4.99
C GLU A 306 18.63 8.82 6.25
#